data_AF-A0A521Y5M5-F1
#
_entry.id   AF-A0A521Y5M5-F1
#
_cell.length_a   1.000
_cell.length_b   1.000
_cell.length_c   1.000
_cell.angle_alpha   90.00
_cell.angle_beta   90.00
_cell.angle_gamma   90.00
#
_symmetry.space_group_name_H-M   'P 1'
#
loop_
_entity.id
_entity.type
_entity.pdbx_description
1 polymer ?
#
loop_
_entity_poly.entity_id
_entity_poly.type
_entity_poly.pdbx_seq_one_letter_code
_entity_poly.pdbx_strand_id
1 'polypeptide(L)'
;FILPNIPPIHHTRGGLELADPLADATRLDWLYLTQLLNGSGSNQRGKYKSSYQIGNFTQTEIDGFWNNLSIANPHLTQSLVQIDSYGGCINTYDTDGKQQTSVCQRKSLLKAQFQTYWSITTSEEGDEKEIEDEQIGWIRKIFTDVYAEQGGKPYPGADGRYQGCYINYPDIDMKYINNDHITIDTRWLELYYGDRIDNLIAAKQTFDPNNVFFHEMSIPLTKT
;
A
#
# COMPACT_ATOMS: atom_id res chain seq x y z
N PHE A 1 2.55 7.49 -4.26
CA PHE A 1 3.81 8.23 -4.21
C PHE A 1 4.64 7.82 -5.40
N ILE A 2 4.60 8.60 -6.48
CA ILE A 2 5.46 8.40 -7.65
C ILE A 2 6.01 9.79 -7.98
N LEU A 3 7.34 9.89 -8.04
CA LEU A 3 8.22 11.02 -8.37
C LEU A 3 8.93 11.77 -7.22
N PRO A 4 10.27 11.97 -7.32
CA PRO A 4 11.27 11.09 -7.95
C PRO A 4 11.80 10.09 -6.92
N ASN A 5 11.91 8.83 -7.33
CA ASN A 5 12.73 7.86 -6.60
C ASN A 5 14.16 8.37 -6.60
N ILE A 6 14.57 8.88 -5.45
CA ILE A 6 15.95 9.20 -5.13
C ILE A 6 16.79 7.95 -5.43
N PRO A 7 17.74 8.00 -6.38
CA PRO A 7 18.58 6.86 -6.68
C PRO A 7 19.37 6.48 -5.42
N PRO A 8 19.47 5.18 -5.08
CA PRO A 8 20.29 4.74 -3.96
C PRO A 8 21.73 5.22 -4.16
N ILE A 9 22.30 5.87 -3.15
CA ILE A 9 23.72 6.23 -3.17
C ILE A 9 24.51 4.94 -2.99
N HIS A 10 25.23 4.54 -4.04
CA HIS A 10 26.21 3.46 -3.92
C HIS A 10 27.25 3.83 -2.87
N HIS A 11 27.32 3.06 -1.79
CA HIS A 11 28.29 3.29 -0.73
C HIS A 11 29.70 2.92 -1.24
N THR A 12 30.42 3.91 -1.78
CA THR A 12 31.77 3.74 -2.35
C THR A 12 32.84 3.37 -1.31
N ARG A 13 32.48 3.32 -0.02
CA ARG A 13 33.40 3.08 1.12
C ARG A 13 33.14 1.77 1.86
N GLY A 14 32.36 0.84 1.29
CA GLY A 14 32.11 -0.46 1.92
C GLY A 14 33.42 -1.21 2.19
N GLY A 15 33.70 -1.54 3.45
CA GLY A 15 34.91 -2.28 3.86
C GLY A 15 36.14 -1.42 4.16
N LEU A 16 36.03 -0.08 4.18
CA LEU A 16 37.12 0.80 4.64
C LEU A 16 37.04 1.00 6.16
N GLU A 17 38.19 0.92 6.84
CA GLU A 17 38.30 1.38 8.22
C GLU A 17 38.26 2.92 8.24
N LEU A 18 37.29 3.47 8.99
CA LEU A 18 37.18 4.91 9.21
C LEU A 18 38.27 5.33 10.20
N ALA A 19 39.24 6.12 9.73
CA ALA A 19 40.40 6.53 10.50
C ALA A 19 40.24 7.94 11.10
N ASP A 20 39.43 8.79 10.47
CA ASP A 20 39.13 10.15 10.93
C ASP A 20 37.62 10.43 10.78
N PRO A 21 36.88 10.59 11.88
CA PRO A 21 35.43 10.81 11.84
C PRO A 21 34.99 12.04 11.03
N LEU A 22 35.83 13.07 10.94
CA LEU A 22 35.50 14.32 10.25
C LEU A 22 35.88 14.27 8.78
N ALA A 23 37.07 13.73 8.47
CA ALA A 23 37.52 13.57 7.09
C ALA A 23 36.78 12.44 6.35
N ASP A 24 36.32 11.43 7.10
CA ASP A 24 35.61 10.29 6.56
C ASP A 24 34.08 10.48 6.54
N ALA A 25 33.58 11.60 7.04
CA ALA A 25 32.15 11.94 6.98
C ALA A 25 31.70 12.18 5.54
N THR A 26 30.56 11.60 5.16
CA THR A 26 29.88 11.90 3.89
C THR A 26 28.73 12.87 4.15
N ARG A 27 28.75 14.02 3.48
CA ARG A 27 27.63 14.96 3.50
C ARG A 27 26.52 14.43 2.60
N LEU A 28 25.35 14.16 3.19
CA LEU A 28 24.16 13.70 2.50
C LEU A 28 23.02 14.69 2.70
N ASP A 29 22.10 14.75 1.73
CA ASP A 29 20.82 15.42 1.94
C ASP A 29 20.04 14.72 3.07
N TRP A 30 19.29 15.49 3.86
CA TRP A 30 18.60 14.98 5.05
C TRP A 30 17.63 13.85 4.69
N LEU A 31 16.90 13.95 3.57
CA LEU A 31 15.96 12.92 3.14
C LEU A 31 16.71 11.64 2.75
N TYR A 32 17.82 11.78 2.02
CA TYR A 32 18.68 10.65 1.64
C TYR A 32 19.27 9.95 2.86
N LEU A 33 19.77 10.70 3.85
CA LEU A 33 20.32 10.14 5.08
C LEU A 33 19.25 9.40 5.88
N THR A 34 18.06 10.00 6.02
CA THR A 34 16.95 9.41 6.76
C THR A 34 16.47 8.13 6.10
N GLN A 35 16.43 8.09 4.78
CA GLN A 35 16.15 6.88 4.02
C GLN A 35 17.29 5.88 4.17
N LEU A 36 18.57 6.26 4.02
CA LEU A 36 19.69 5.32 4.14
C LEU A 36 19.75 4.63 5.52
N LEU A 37 19.43 5.34 6.59
CA LEU A 37 19.43 4.83 7.96
C LEU A 37 18.13 4.08 8.34
N ASN A 38 17.24 3.83 7.38
CA ASN A 38 15.98 3.15 7.65
C ASN A 38 16.22 1.68 8.08
N GLY A 39 15.34 1.13 8.93
CA GLY A 39 15.43 -0.25 9.42
C GLY A 39 14.85 -1.31 8.47
N SER A 40 14.40 -0.92 7.29
CA SER A 40 13.63 -1.72 6.32
C SER A 40 14.43 -2.14 5.07
N GLY A 41 15.73 -1.85 5.03
CA GLY A 41 16.64 -2.27 3.95
C GLY A 41 16.97 -1.15 2.96
N SER A 42 17.59 -1.53 1.83
CA SER A 42 18.06 -0.59 0.80
C SER A 42 16.92 0.23 0.19
N ASN A 43 17.21 1.47 -0.17
CA ASN A 43 16.27 2.31 -0.90
C ASN A 43 15.97 1.70 -2.27
N GLN A 44 14.70 1.46 -2.54
CA GLN A 44 14.21 0.91 -3.80
C GLN A 44 12.82 1.44 -4.13
N ARG A 45 12.41 1.28 -5.38
CA ARG A 45 11.04 1.59 -5.81
C ARG A 45 10.11 0.52 -5.29
N GLY A 46 8.86 0.87 -5.00
CA GLY A 46 7.88 -0.11 -4.59
C GLY A 46 6.44 0.37 -4.77
N LYS A 47 5.55 -0.58 -5.00
CA LYS A 47 4.10 -0.38 -5.05
C LYS A 47 3.43 -1.42 -4.17
N TYR A 48 2.39 -0.97 -3.47
CA TYR A 48 1.71 -1.74 -2.45
C TYR A 48 0.20 -1.71 -2.69
N LYS A 49 -0.47 -2.81 -2.34
CA LYS A 49 -1.93 -2.88 -2.17
C LYS A 49 -2.23 -3.74 -0.96
N SER A 50 -3.44 -3.64 -0.40
CA SER A 50 -3.80 -4.42 0.78
C SER A 50 -5.26 -4.83 0.81
N SER A 51 -5.55 -5.83 1.62
CA SER A 51 -6.92 -6.23 1.93
C SER A 51 -7.03 -6.84 3.32
N TYR A 52 -8.25 -6.79 3.85
CA TYR A 52 -8.69 -7.45 5.07
C TYR A 52 -9.75 -8.49 4.70
N GLN A 53 -9.57 -9.73 5.13
CA GLN A 53 -10.41 -10.88 4.72
C GLN A 53 -10.98 -11.62 5.94
N ILE A 54 -12.26 -12.03 5.87
CA ILE A 54 -13.02 -12.66 6.96
C ILE A 54 -13.12 -14.20 6.79
N GLY A 55 -12.94 -14.73 5.59
CA GLY A 55 -13.19 -16.15 5.29
C GLY A 55 -12.10 -16.84 4.47
N ASN A 56 -12.36 -18.09 4.08
CA ASN A 56 -11.48 -18.88 3.20
C ASN A 56 -11.36 -18.25 1.81
N PHE A 57 -10.30 -18.59 1.09
CA PHE A 57 -10.16 -18.26 -0.33
C PHE A 57 -11.18 -19.01 -1.19
N THR A 58 -11.78 -18.34 -2.18
CA THR A 58 -12.55 -18.95 -3.25
C THR A 58 -11.64 -19.45 -4.36
N GLN A 59 -12.20 -20.25 -5.26
CA GLN A 59 -11.49 -20.71 -6.44
C GLN A 59 -11.01 -19.52 -7.29
N THR A 60 -11.80 -18.45 -7.42
CA THR A 60 -11.40 -17.24 -8.14
C THR A 60 -10.16 -16.57 -7.55
N GLU A 61 -10.07 -16.45 -6.23
CA GLU A 61 -8.86 -15.90 -5.58
C GLU A 61 -7.66 -16.82 -5.79
N ILE A 62 -7.84 -18.14 -5.65
CA ILE A 62 -6.78 -19.13 -5.87
C ILE A 62 -6.27 -19.05 -7.30
N ASP A 63 -7.16 -19.00 -8.29
CA ASP A 63 -6.81 -18.88 -9.70
C ASP A 63 -6.14 -17.53 -9.99
N GLY A 64 -6.64 -16.44 -9.39
CA GLY A 64 -6.04 -15.11 -9.48
C GLY A 64 -4.59 -15.09 -8.96
N PHE A 65 -4.34 -15.73 -7.81
CA PHE A 65 -2.98 -15.90 -7.31
C PHE A 65 -2.14 -16.78 -8.24
N TRP A 66 -2.62 -17.97 -8.58
CA TRP A 66 -1.88 -18.93 -9.39
C TRP A 66 -1.48 -18.34 -10.75
N ASN A 67 -2.42 -17.73 -11.45
CA ASN A 67 -2.20 -17.20 -12.79
C ASN A 67 -1.21 -16.03 -12.84
N ASN A 68 -1.03 -15.30 -11.73
CA ASN A 68 -0.15 -14.12 -11.70
C ASN A 68 1.16 -14.35 -10.94
N LEU A 69 1.24 -15.36 -10.06
CA LEU A 69 2.45 -15.72 -9.32
C LEU A 69 3.27 -16.82 -10.01
N SER A 70 2.66 -17.60 -10.91
CA SER A 70 3.36 -18.65 -11.67
C SER A 70 4.09 -18.13 -12.92
N ILE A 71 3.97 -16.84 -13.23
CA ILE A 71 4.60 -16.23 -14.41
C ILE A 71 6.09 -15.99 -14.13
N ALA A 72 6.95 -16.61 -14.94
CA ALA A 72 8.37 -16.29 -14.94
C ALA A 72 8.60 -14.95 -15.66
N ASN A 73 8.96 -13.91 -14.90
CA ASN A 73 9.40 -12.61 -15.43
C ASN A 73 10.65 -12.17 -14.64
N PRO A 74 11.78 -11.87 -15.31
CA PRO A 74 13.01 -11.44 -14.65
C PRO A 74 12.89 -10.11 -13.88
N HIS A 75 11.96 -9.23 -14.26
CA HIS A 75 11.70 -7.98 -13.56
C HIS A 75 10.87 -8.20 -12.28
N LEU A 76 10.03 -9.23 -12.20
CA LEU A 76 9.12 -9.47 -11.06
C LEU A 76 9.76 -10.30 -9.92
N THR A 77 11.09 -10.32 -9.81
CA THR A 77 11.80 -11.20 -8.85
C THR A 77 11.62 -10.82 -7.38
N GLN A 78 11.18 -9.59 -7.10
CA GLN A 78 10.80 -9.12 -5.75
C GLN A 78 9.30 -8.77 -5.68
N SER A 79 8.48 -9.54 -6.38
CA SER A 79 7.02 -9.43 -6.36
C SER A 79 6.41 -10.55 -5.53
N LEU A 80 5.57 -10.21 -4.56
CA LEU A 80 5.00 -11.18 -3.61
C LEU A 80 3.63 -10.75 -3.08
N VAL A 81 2.91 -11.73 -2.55
CA VAL A 81 1.72 -11.50 -1.71
C VAL A 81 2.01 -12.06 -0.34
N GLN A 82 2.07 -11.19 0.66
CA GLN A 82 2.20 -11.55 2.06
C GLN A 82 0.80 -11.67 2.66
N ILE A 83 0.50 -12.79 3.32
CA ILE A 83 -0.78 -13.04 3.96
C ILE A 83 -0.51 -13.30 5.44
N ASP A 84 -0.79 -12.29 6.27
CA ASP A 84 -0.55 -12.35 7.70
C ASP A 84 -1.81 -12.79 8.45
N SER A 85 -1.63 -13.59 9.49
CA SER A 85 -2.69 -13.86 10.46
C SER A 85 -3.13 -12.56 11.13
N TYR A 86 -4.43 -12.37 11.26
CA TYR A 86 -5.06 -11.22 11.91
C TYR A 86 -6.23 -11.67 12.80
N GLY A 87 -6.88 -10.72 13.47
CA GLY A 87 -8.04 -10.97 14.31
C GLY A 87 -7.67 -11.34 15.74
N GLY A 88 -8.21 -12.44 16.26
CA GLY A 88 -8.04 -12.82 17.66
C GLY A 88 -8.52 -11.71 18.61
N CYS A 89 -7.66 -11.29 19.56
CA CYS A 89 -7.97 -10.19 20.49
C CYS A 89 -8.27 -8.86 19.78
N ILE A 90 -7.82 -8.65 18.55
CA ILE A 90 -8.16 -7.45 17.78
C ILE A 90 -9.67 -7.39 17.50
N ASN A 91 -10.29 -8.55 17.24
CA ASN A 91 -11.71 -8.66 16.90
C ASN A 91 -12.63 -8.58 18.13
N THR A 92 -12.09 -8.56 19.35
CA THR A 92 -12.89 -8.36 20.57
C THR A 92 -13.09 -6.89 20.91
N TYR A 93 -12.42 -5.96 20.22
CA TYR A 93 -12.65 -4.52 20.36
C TYR A 93 -13.86 -4.06 19.54
N ASP A 94 -14.44 -2.93 19.96
CA ASP A 94 -15.61 -2.28 19.34
C ASP A 94 -16.92 -3.10 19.37
N THR A 95 -16.98 -4.25 20.05
CA THR A 95 -18.15 -5.14 20.06
C THR A 95 -19.34 -4.57 20.86
N ASP A 96 -19.11 -3.67 21.80
CA ASP A 96 -20.12 -3.05 22.66
C ASP A 96 -20.33 -1.54 22.40
N GLY A 97 -19.64 -0.99 21.39
CA GLY A 97 -19.70 0.41 21.01
C GLY A 97 -18.97 1.39 21.95
N LYS A 98 -18.34 0.94 23.04
CA LYS A 98 -17.75 1.84 24.05
C LYS A 98 -16.28 2.16 23.84
N GLN A 99 -15.58 1.41 22.99
CA GLN A 99 -14.13 1.54 22.75
C GLN A 99 -13.80 1.76 21.28
N GLN A 100 -14.72 2.39 20.53
CA GLN A 100 -14.55 2.62 19.10
C GLN A 100 -13.24 3.32 18.78
N THR A 101 -12.49 2.70 17.86
CA THR A 101 -11.28 3.28 17.28
C THR A 101 -11.51 3.68 15.83
N SER A 102 -10.54 4.39 15.23
CA SER A 102 -10.53 4.66 13.78
C SER A 102 -10.30 3.41 12.92
N VAL A 103 -9.91 2.27 13.52
CA VAL A 103 -9.71 0.99 12.82
C VAL A 103 -10.99 0.17 12.93
N CYS A 104 -11.77 0.12 11.84
CA CYS A 104 -13.08 -0.53 11.81
C CYS A 104 -13.04 -2.03 11.49
N GLN A 105 -11.90 -2.55 11.03
CA GLN A 105 -11.75 -3.96 10.61
C GLN A 105 -11.56 -4.90 11.81
N ARG A 106 -12.69 -5.26 12.45
CA ARG A 106 -12.77 -6.06 13.68
C ARG A 106 -13.37 -7.46 13.50
N LYS A 107 -13.44 -7.96 12.27
CA LYS A 107 -13.98 -9.28 11.93
C LYS A 107 -13.02 -10.11 11.07
N SER A 108 -11.99 -9.50 10.49
CA SER A 108 -11.03 -10.18 9.63
C SER A 108 -10.16 -11.20 10.37
N LEU A 109 -9.82 -12.26 9.64
CA LEU A 109 -8.91 -13.32 10.05
C LEU A 109 -7.53 -13.17 9.40
N LEU A 110 -7.47 -12.53 8.23
CA LEU A 110 -6.25 -12.35 7.47
C LEU A 110 -6.11 -10.89 7.04
N LYS A 111 -4.86 -10.46 6.90
CA LYS A 111 -4.47 -9.21 6.27
C LYS A 111 -3.47 -9.52 5.18
N ALA A 112 -3.80 -9.17 3.94
CA ALA A 112 -2.91 -9.38 2.82
C ALA A 112 -2.23 -8.07 2.40
N GLN A 113 -0.98 -8.18 1.97
CA GLN A 113 -0.23 -7.11 1.34
C GLN A 113 0.36 -7.62 0.02
N PHE A 114 -0.04 -6.99 -1.07
CA PHE A 114 0.51 -7.21 -2.41
C PHE A 114 1.64 -6.21 -2.59
N GLN A 115 2.80 -6.70 -3.02
CA GLN A 115 4.02 -5.93 -3.02
C GLN A 115 4.80 -6.23 -4.28
N THR A 116 5.31 -5.20 -4.92
CA THR A 116 6.40 -5.31 -5.89
C THR A 116 7.45 -4.27 -5.55
N TYR A 117 8.70 -4.69 -5.64
CA TYR A 117 9.87 -3.86 -5.46
C TYR A 117 10.79 -3.98 -6.67
N TRP A 118 11.42 -2.87 -7.04
CA TRP A 118 12.41 -2.87 -8.11
C TRP A 118 13.43 -1.75 -7.92
N SER A 119 14.59 -1.95 -8.53
CA SER A 119 15.63 -0.93 -8.67
C SER A 119 15.97 -0.82 -10.15
N ILE A 120 16.38 0.36 -10.59
CA ILE A 120 16.91 0.54 -11.94
C ILE A 120 18.42 0.41 -11.85
N THR A 121 18.99 -0.57 -12.53
CA THR A 121 20.44 -0.69 -12.67
C THR A 121 20.95 0.24 -13.78
N THR A 122 22.25 0.53 -13.80
CA THR A 122 22.87 1.38 -14.84
C THR A 122 22.67 0.80 -16.25
N SER A 123 22.56 -0.52 -16.39
CA SER A 123 22.26 -1.17 -17.67
C SER A 123 20.80 -1.02 -18.13
N GLU A 124 19.90 -0.62 -17.23
CA GLU A 124 18.45 -0.53 -17.45
C GLU A 124 17.95 0.92 -17.49
N GLU A 125 18.84 1.92 -17.42
CA GLU A 125 18.47 3.33 -17.40
C GLU A 125 17.63 3.76 -18.63
N GLY A 126 17.83 3.09 -19.77
CA GLY A 126 17.04 3.31 -20.99
C GLY A 126 15.61 2.72 -20.94
N ASP A 127 15.39 1.73 -20.07
CA ASP A 127 14.17 0.91 -20.01
C ASP A 127 13.38 1.14 -18.70
N GLU A 128 13.79 2.12 -17.89
CA GLU A 128 13.22 2.41 -16.56
C GLU A 128 11.69 2.45 -16.58
N LYS A 129 11.13 3.13 -17.57
CA LYS A 129 9.68 3.31 -17.69
C LYS A 129 8.96 2.00 -18.01
N GLU A 130 9.56 1.16 -18.86
CA GLU A 130 8.98 -0.14 -19.22
C GLU A 130 8.99 -1.08 -18.02
N ILE A 131 10.10 -1.14 -17.29
CA ILE A 131 10.20 -1.90 -16.03
C ILE A 131 9.15 -1.39 -15.03
N GLU A 132 9.02 -0.08 -14.83
CA GLU A 132 8.02 0.48 -13.94
C GLU A 132 6.58 0.12 -14.38
N ASP A 133 6.27 0.23 -15.67
CA ASP A 133 4.96 -0.12 -16.22
C ASP A 133 4.66 -1.62 -16.03
N GLU A 134 5.65 -2.51 -16.17
CA GLU A 134 5.49 -3.95 -15.90
C GLU A 134 5.17 -4.22 -14.43
N GLN A 135 5.87 -3.59 -13.50
CA GLN A 135 5.65 -3.76 -12.06
C GLN A 135 4.26 -3.28 -11.65
N ILE A 136 3.91 -2.07 -12.08
CA ILE A 136 2.62 -1.45 -11.79
C ILE A 136 1.49 -2.23 -12.49
N GLY A 137 1.72 -2.68 -13.71
CA GLY A 137 0.79 -3.52 -14.47
C GLY A 137 0.52 -4.86 -13.77
N TRP A 138 1.56 -5.57 -13.36
CA TRP A 138 1.46 -6.84 -12.64
C TRP A 138 0.65 -6.68 -11.34
N ILE A 139 1.01 -5.74 -10.46
CA ILE A 139 0.34 -5.61 -9.17
C ILE A 139 -1.12 -5.16 -9.29
N ARG A 140 -1.44 -4.35 -10.31
CA ARG A 140 -2.84 -4.01 -10.64
C ARG A 140 -3.59 -5.24 -11.14
N LYS A 141 -2.98 -6.03 -12.02
CA LYS A 141 -3.60 -7.23 -12.61
C LYS A 141 -3.91 -8.29 -11.56
N ILE A 142 -2.90 -8.70 -10.76
CA ILE A 142 -3.11 -9.73 -9.72
C ILE A 142 -4.19 -9.30 -8.73
N PHE A 143 -4.22 -8.03 -8.33
CA PHE A 143 -5.22 -7.52 -7.39
C PHE A 143 -6.62 -7.57 -8.00
N THR A 144 -6.80 -7.10 -9.24
CA THR A 144 -8.08 -7.17 -9.95
C THR A 144 -8.56 -8.61 -10.12
N ASP A 145 -7.66 -9.53 -10.50
CA ASP A 145 -8.01 -10.94 -10.71
C ASP A 145 -8.43 -11.63 -9.41
N VAL A 146 -7.73 -11.37 -8.30
CA VAL A 146 -8.07 -11.94 -6.98
C VAL A 146 -9.44 -11.45 -6.52
N TYR A 147 -9.76 -10.17 -6.70
CA TYR A 147 -11.04 -9.58 -6.28
C TYR A 147 -12.07 -9.47 -7.42
N ALA A 148 -11.97 -10.30 -8.46
CA ALA A 148 -12.81 -10.21 -9.64
C ALA A 148 -14.31 -10.38 -9.31
N GLU A 149 -14.66 -11.27 -8.37
CA GLU A 149 -16.03 -11.47 -7.89
C GLU A 149 -16.61 -10.21 -7.21
N GLN A 150 -15.76 -9.30 -6.74
CA GLN A 150 -16.13 -8.06 -6.05
C GLN A 150 -15.94 -6.82 -6.95
N GLY A 151 -15.75 -7.02 -8.26
CA GLY A 151 -15.52 -5.91 -9.20
C GLY A 151 -14.11 -5.34 -9.14
N GLY A 152 -13.13 -6.12 -8.68
CA GLY A 152 -11.70 -5.78 -8.71
C GLY A 152 -11.17 -5.06 -7.48
N LYS A 153 -11.99 -4.87 -6.44
CA LYS A 153 -11.57 -4.29 -5.15
C LYS A 153 -12.22 -5.05 -3.98
N PRO A 154 -11.57 -5.10 -2.79
CA PRO A 154 -12.06 -5.83 -1.63
C PRO A 154 -13.14 -5.04 -0.88
N TYR A 155 -14.20 -4.59 -1.55
CA TYR A 155 -15.27 -3.84 -0.91
C TYR A 155 -15.88 -4.63 0.25
N PRO A 156 -16.18 -3.98 1.38
CA PRO A 156 -17.13 -4.52 2.33
C PRO A 156 -18.47 -4.75 1.62
N GLY A 157 -18.87 -6.02 1.49
CA GLY A 157 -20.03 -6.44 0.70
C GLY A 157 -21.00 -7.30 1.49
N ALA A 158 -22.15 -7.59 0.87
CA ALA A 158 -23.21 -8.43 1.47
C ALA A 158 -22.76 -9.89 1.71
N ASP A 159 -21.76 -10.35 0.97
CA ASP A 159 -21.12 -11.66 1.19
C ASP A 159 -20.28 -11.71 2.48
N GLY A 160 -19.96 -10.54 3.05
CA GLY A 160 -19.21 -10.39 4.29
C GLY A 160 -17.77 -10.92 4.21
N ARG A 161 -17.19 -11.03 3.01
CA ARG A 161 -15.88 -11.68 2.83
C ARG A 161 -14.68 -10.77 3.09
N TYR A 162 -14.85 -9.46 2.96
CA TYR A 162 -13.78 -8.47 3.11
C TYR A 162 -14.17 -7.30 4.02
N GLN A 163 -13.16 -6.64 4.59
CA GLN A 163 -13.31 -5.38 5.32
C GLN A 163 -12.47 -4.24 4.71
N GLY A 164 -12.25 -4.30 3.39
CA GLY A 164 -11.51 -3.27 2.67
C GLY A 164 -9.99 -3.36 2.88
N CYS A 165 -9.34 -2.21 2.97
CA CYS A 165 -7.91 -2.00 2.91
C CYS A 165 -7.39 -1.36 4.21
N TYR A 166 -6.07 -1.32 4.38
CA TYR A 166 -5.43 -0.67 5.53
C TYR A 166 -4.77 0.65 5.16
N ILE A 167 -5.09 1.74 5.86
CA ILE A 167 -4.64 3.08 5.47
C ILE A 167 -3.12 3.30 5.55
N ASN A 168 -2.40 2.60 6.44
CA ASN A 168 -0.93 2.68 6.43
C ASN A 168 -0.31 1.96 5.21
N TYR A 169 -1.11 1.24 4.42
CA TYR A 169 -0.78 0.74 3.09
C TYR A 169 -1.59 1.52 2.04
N PRO A 170 -1.36 2.84 1.89
CA PRO A 170 -2.20 3.69 1.06
C PRO A 170 -2.03 3.32 -0.41
N ASP A 171 -3.16 3.17 -1.11
CA ASP A 171 -3.18 2.89 -2.55
C ASP A 171 -4.16 3.81 -3.26
N ILE A 172 -3.62 4.74 -4.04
CA ILE A 172 -4.39 5.72 -4.81
C ILE A 172 -5.32 5.03 -5.82
N ASP A 173 -4.98 3.83 -6.32
CA ASP A 173 -5.86 3.10 -7.24
C ASP A 173 -7.20 2.73 -6.57
N MET A 174 -7.27 2.68 -5.24
CA MET A 174 -8.51 2.44 -4.52
C MET A 174 -9.45 3.65 -4.53
N LYS A 175 -8.92 4.88 -4.66
CA LYS A 175 -9.69 6.13 -4.72
C LYS A 175 -10.50 6.28 -6.00
N TYR A 176 -10.04 5.69 -7.09
CA TYR A 176 -10.60 5.90 -8.42
C TYR A 176 -11.27 4.66 -8.95
N ILE A 177 -12.26 4.80 -9.83
CA ILE A 177 -12.94 3.66 -10.45
C ILE A 177 -11.94 2.86 -11.31
N ASN A 178 -11.06 3.57 -12.03
CA ASN A 178 -10.09 3.00 -12.96
C ASN A 178 -8.66 3.50 -12.67
N ASN A 179 -7.68 2.86 -13.32
CA ASN A 179 -6.26 3.20 -13.21
C ASN A 179 -5.85 4.50 -13.90
N ASP A 180 -6.77 5.16 -14.63
CA ASP A 180 -6.56 6.49 -15.25
C ASP A 180 -6.63 7.64 -14.24
N HIS A 181 -7.12 7.35 -13.03
CA HIS A 181 -7.29 8.31 -11.94
C HIS A 181 -8.14 9.54 -12.31
N ILE A 182 -9.14 9.36 -13.19
CA ILE A 182 -10.05 10.43 -13.62
C ILE A 182 -11.29 10.50 -12.74
N THR A 183 -12.00 9.38 -12.57
CA THR A 183 -13.28 9.33 -11.86
C THR A 183 -13.10 8.79 -10.45
N ILE A 184 -13.36 9.63 -9.44
CA ILE A 184 -13.35 9.20 -8.03
C ILE A 184 -14.47 8.20 -7.80
N ASP A 185 -14.12 7.10 -7.16
CA ASP A 185 -15.04 6.08 -6.69
C ASP A 185 -15.69 6.56 -5.39
N THR A 186 -16.99 6.83 -5.37
CA THR A 186 -17.71 7.35 -4.19
C THR A 186 -17.63 6.42 -2.98
N ARG A 187 -17.27 5.14 -3.17
CA ARG A 187 -17.13 4.14 -2.12
C ARG A 187 -15.69 3.99 -1.60
N TRP A 188 -14.72 4.75 -2.10
CA TRP A 188 -13.32 4.55 -1.71
C TRP A 188 -13.06 4.71 -0.20
N LEU A 189 -13.81 5.59 0.46
CA LEU A 189 -13.73 5.76 1.91
C LEU A 189 -14.22 4.52 2.67
N GLU A 190 -15.20 3.78 2.12
CA GLU A 190 -15.70 2.53 2.71
C GLU A 190 -14.60 1.47 2.76
N LEU A 191 -13.72 1.44 1.75
CA LEU A 191 -12.59 0.51 1.71
C LEU A 191 -11.65 0.75 2.91
N TYR A 192 -11.44 1.98 3.36
CA TYR A 192 -10.46 2.24 4.43
C TYR A 192 -11.09 2.38 5.81
N TYR A 193 -12.28 2.97 5.89
CA TYR A 193 -12.85 3.46 7.14
C TYR A 193 -14.24 2.91 7.46
N GLY A 194 -14.88 2.18 6.55
CA GLY A 194 -16.18 1.54 6.81
C GLY A 194 -17.21 2.50 7.42
N ASP A 195 -17.75 2.14 8.59
CA ASP A 195 -18.75 2.93 9.33
C ASP A 195 -18.16 4.12 10.13
N ARG A 196 -16.84 4.36 10.07
CA ARG A 196 -16.16 5.46 10.79
C ARG A 196 -16.11 6.77 10.00
N ILE A 197 -16.54 6.77 8.74
CA ILE A 197 -16.40 7.89 7.80
C ILE A 197 -16.98 9.19 8.38
N ASP A 198 -18.20 9.14 8.93
CA ASP A 198 -18.88 10.33 9.44
C ASP A 198 -18.14 10.97 10.62
N ASN A 199 -17.64 10.15 11.55
CA ASN A 199 -16.86 10.63 12.69
C ASN A 199 -15.54 11.26 12.26
N LEU A 200 -14.89 10.68 11.24
CA LEU A 200 -13.64 11.20 10.70
C LEU A 200 -13.84 12.53 9.97
N ILE A 201 -14.92 12.67 9.19
CA ILE A 201 -15.27 13.94 8.55
C ILE A 201 -15.59 15.00 9.61
N ALA A 202 -16.36 14.67 10.64
CA ALA A 202 -16.66 15.59 11.74
C ALA A 202 -15.38 16.05 12.48
N ALA A 203 -14.44 15.14 12.71
CA ALA A 203 -13.15 15.47 13.29
C ALA A 203 -12.34 16.42 12.37
N LYS A 204 -12.30 16.13 11.06
CA LYS A 204 -11.64 16.99 10.06
C LYS A 204 -12.23 18.40 10.06
N GLN A 205 -13.55 18.53 10.07
CA GLN A 205 -14.23 19.83 10.13
C GLN A 205 -13.94 20.59 11.44
N THR A 206 -13.82 19.87 12.56
CA THR A 206 -13.58 20.48 13.88
C THR A 206 -12.15 20.98 14.02
N PHE A 207 -11.18 20.17 13.61
CA PHE A 207 -9.76 20.43 13.88
C PHE A 207 -8.99 21.02 12.70
N ASP A 208 -9.48 20.84 11.46
CA ASP A 208 -8.88 21.40 10.25
C ASP A 208 -9.96 21.86 9.24
N PRO A 209 -10.81 22.84 9.61
CA PRO A 209 -11.89 23.34 8.77
C PRO A 209 -11.41 23.99 7.46
N ASN A 210 -10.17 24.45 7.41
CA ASN A 210 -9.56 25.08 6.23
C ASN A 210 -8.83 24.06 5.33
N ASN A 211 -8.89 22.77 5.67
CA ASN A 211 -8.25 21.68 4.94
C ASN A 211 -6.74 21.91 4.69
N VAL A 212 -6.03 22.43 5.69
CA VAL A 212 -4.59 22.71 5.61
C VAL A 212 -3.80 21.41 5.46
N PHE A 213 -4.19 20.35 6.16
CA PHE A 213 -3.51 19.05 6.12
C PHE A 213 -4.21 18.11 5.13
N PHE A 214 -3.76 18.11 3.87
CA PHE A 214 -4.34 17.25 2.84
C PHE A 214 -3.28 16.57 1.95
N HIS A 215 -3.66 15.42 1.43
CA HIS A 215 -3.02 14.66 0.36
C HIS A 215 -4.11 13.91 -0.41
N GLU A 216 -3.74 13.22 -1.48
CA GLU A 216 -4.67 12.57 -2.42
C GLU A 216 -5.73 11.67 -1.75
N MET A 217 -5.37 11.01 -0.66
CA MET A 217 -6.22 10.07 0.09
C MET A 217 -6.60 10.58 1.48
N SER A 218 -6.58 11.90 1.72
CA SER A 218 -7.03 12.46 2.99
C SER A 218 -8.54 12.36 3.17
N ILE A 219 -8.99 12.36 4.42
CA ILE A 219 -10.41 12.52 4.77
C ILE A 219 -10.89 13.88 4.23
N PRO A 220 -11.93 13.92 3.38
CA PRO A 220 -12.46 15.17 2.86
C PRO A 220 -13.31 15.91 3.90
N LEU A 221 -13.59 17.19 3.66
CA LEU A 221 -14.51 17.98 4.50
C LEU A 221 -15.98 17.58 4.32
N THR A 222 -16.33 16.92 3.21
CA THR A 222 -17.68 16.44 2.89
C THR A 222 -17.60 15.09 2.19
N LYS A 223 -18.66 14.28 2.28
CA LYS A 223 -18.76 13.06 1.46
C LYS A 223 -18.75 13.44 -0.02
N THR A 224 -17.94 12.73 -0.81
CA THR A 224 -17.89 12.80 -2.28
C THR A 224 -18.97 11.95 -2.92
#